data_AF-A0A0B7G2J5-F1
#
_entry.id   AF-A0A0B7G2J5-F1
#
_cell.length_a   1.000
_cell.length_b   1.000
_cell.length_c   1.000
_cell.angle_alpha   90.00
_cell.angle_beta   90.00
_cell.angle_gamma   90.00
#
_symmetry.space_group_name_H-M   'P 1'
#
loop_
_entity.id
_entity.type
_entity.pdbx_description
1 polymer ?
#
loop_
_entity_poly.entity_id
_entity_poly.type
_entity_poly.pdbx_seq_one_letter_code
_entity_poly.pdbx_strand_id
1 'polypeptide(L)'
;MNTYFAEFAFLAFDIIGDLAVGSSFGLIRTQRDAVSMAFSQDLTEAMGAKTAETSVSGTLKRTDSMVMAVGVYPLWVQRILRLAPWNLGGTFALGRLFRLAVAAVNDRLRRDKNIFHDKEDTDIIDKLLPALHDTESDMSEAEFIAEIMGLIVAGGDTTSK
;
A
#
# COMPACT_ATOMS: atom_id res chain seq x y z
N MET A 1 28.33 -0.83 3.02
CA MET A 1 27.79 -1.59 4.17
C MET A 1 26.28 -1.33 4.33
N ASN A 2 25.48 -1.33 3.24
CA ASN A 2 24.07 -0.91 3.28
C ASN A 2 23.12 -1.74 2.38
N THR A 3 23.60 -2.83 1.78
CA THR A 3 22.81 -3.67 0.85
C THR A 3 21.91 -4.67 1.57
N TYR A 4 22.36 -5.26 2.69
CA TYR A 4 21.59 -6.25 3.43
C TYR A 4 20.24 -5.73 3.97
N PHE A 5 20.19 -4.49 4.48
CA PHE A 5 18.93 -3.90 4.96
C PHE A 5 17.91 -3.66 3.83
N ALA A 6 18.35 -3.44 2.60
CA ALA A 6 17.45 -3.30 1.47
C ALA A 6 16.83 -4.65 1.07
N GLU A 7 17.61 -5.73 1.13
CA GLU A 7 17.15 -7.09 0.82
C GLU A 7 16.09 -7.59 1.82
N PHE A 8 16.26 -7.31 3.12
CA PHE A 8 15.25 -7.63 4.14
C PHE A 8 13.96 -6.82 3.96
N ALA A 9 14.06 -5.55 3.52
CA ALA A 9 12.89 -4.76 3.18
C ALA A 9 12.12 -5.36 2.00
N PHE A 10 12.81 -5.78 0.93
CA PHE A 10 12.15 -6.41 -0.22
C PHE A 10 11.46 -7.70 0.18
N LEU A 11 12.11 -8.51 1.01
CA LEU A 11 11.55 -9.74 1.54
C LEU A 11 10.30 -9.48 2.38
N ALA A 12 10.37 -8.56 3.34
CA ALA A 12 9.25 -8.22 4.21
C ALA A 12 8.04 -7.73 3.39
N PHE A 13 8.25 -6.76 2.49
CA PHE A 13 7.17 -6.22 1.66
C PHE A 13 6.56 -7.27 0.73
N ASP A 14 7.36 -8.14 0.11
CA ASP A 14 6.83 -9.20 -0.76
C ASP A 14 6.04 -10.26 0.04
N ILE A 15 6.53 -10.68 1.22
CA ILE A 15 5.80 -11.63 2.10
C ILE A 15 4.48 -11.01 2.57
N ILE A 16 4.50 -9.76 3.02
CA ILE A 16 3.31 -9.12 3.55
C ILE A 16 2.33 -8.79 2.44
N GLY A 17 2.80 -8.38 1.25
CA GLY A 17 1.94 -8.25 0.08
C GLY A 17 1.22 -9.57 -0.24
N ASP A 18 1.94 -10.69 -0.19
CA ASP A 18 1.35 -12.01 -0.40
C ASP A 18 0.29 -12.37 0.65
N LEU A 19 0.56 -12.13 1.94
CA LEU A 19 -0.39 -12.39 3.03
C LEU A 19 -1.58 -11.41 3.06
N ALA A 20 -1.36 -10.16 2.65
CA ALA A 20 -2.37 -9.10 2.71
C ALA A 20 -3.36 -9.17 1.55
N VAL A 21 -2.83 -9.36 0.33
CA VAL A 21 -3.60 -9.22 -0.92
C VAL A 21 -3.45 -10.42 -1.87
N GLY A 22 -2.84 -11.51 -1.42
CA GLY A 22 -2.66 -12.73 -2.22
C GLY A 22 -1.66 -12.57 -3.36
N SER A 23 -0.78 -11.55 -3.31
CA SER A 23 0.32 -11.40 -4.27
C SER A 23 1.46 -10.52 -3.75
N SER A 24 2.70 -10.99 -3.94
CA SER A 24 3.91 -10.17 -3.73
C SER A 24 3.98 -8.93 -4.65
N PHE A 25 4.71 -7.89 -4.22
CA PHE A 25 4.98 -6.70 -5.05
C PHE A 25 6.11 -6.91 -6.09
N GLY A 26 6.86 -8.01 -5.98
CA GLY A 26 7.91 -8.40 -6.92
C GLY A 26 9.25 -7.71 -6.69
N LEU A 27 9.47 -7.17 -5.49
CA LEU A 27 10.70 -6.47 -5.10
C LEU A 27 11.89 -7.43 -5.06
N ILE A 28 11.71 -8.65 -4.55
CA ILE A 28 12.76 -9.69 -4.53
C ILE A 28 13.08 -10.12 -5.97
N ARG A 29 12.03 -10.40 -6.76
CA ARG A 29 12.18 -10.90 -8.15
C ARG A 29 12.94 -9.91 -9.03
N THR A 30 12.70 -8.62 -8.83
CA THR A 30 13.35 -7.55 -9.59
C THR A 30 14.67 -7.09 -8.99
N GLN A 31 14.99 -7.53 -7.75
CA GLN A 31 16.11 -7.05 -6.93
C GLN A 31 16.20 -5.52 -6.87
N ARG A 32 15.05 -4.86 -6.92
CA ARG A 32 14.94 -3.40 -7.01
C ARG A 32 13.86 -2.90 -6.08
N ASP A 33 14.17 -1.79 -5.40
CA ASP A 33 13.19 -1.00 -4.65
C ASP A 33 12.36 -0.17 -5.63
N ALA A 34 11.59 -0.84 -6.48
CA ALA A 34 10.77 -0.20 -7.49
C ALA A 34 9.52 -1.04 -7.77
N VAL A 35 8.35 -0.46 -7.51
CA VAL A 35 7.09 -1.01 -7.98
C VAL A 35 6.56 -0.13 -9.10
N SER A 36 6.19 -0.78 -10.19
CA SER A 36 5.48 -0.17 -11.31
C SER A 36 4.04 0.09 -10.90
N MET A 37 3.72 1.35 -10.58
CA MET A 37 2.34 1.75 -10.35
C MET A 37 1.74 2.36 -11.61
N ALA A 38 0.60 1.85 -12.04
CA ALA A 38 -0.23 2.50 -13.05
C ALA A 38 -0.93 3.70 -12.41
N PHE A 39 -0.62 4.91 -12.84
CA PHE A 39 -1.34 6.11 -12.42
C PHE A 39 -2.73 6.14 -13.08
N SER A 40 -3.76 5.60 -12.42
CA SER A 40 -5.23 5.71 -12.70
C SER A 40 -5.70 5.81 -14.16
N GLN A 41 -6.57 4.87 -14.56
CA GLN A 41 -7.23 4.79 -15.88
C GLN A 41 -7.81 6.11 -16.44
N ASP A 42 -8.31 7.03 -15.61
CA ASP A 42 -8.94 8.29 -16.06
C ASP A 42 -8.00 9.32 -16.71
N LEU A 43 -6.69 9.26 -16.45
CA LEU A 43 -5.69 10.07 -17.15
C LEU A 43 -4.92 9.26 -18.21
N THR A 44 -5.23 7.97 -18.32
CA THR A 44 -4.43 7.00 -19.08
C THR A 44 -4.86 6.93 -20.55
N GLU A 45 -6.09 7.33 -20.88
CA GLU A 45 -6.57 7.34 -22.27
C GLU A 45 -6.08 8.56 -23.08
N ALA A 46 -5.70 9.66 -22.41
CA ALA A 46 -5.30 10.91 -23.09
C ALA A 46 -3.77 11.07 -23.28
N MET A 47 -2.95 10.32 -22.55
CA MET A 47 -1.49 10.41 -22.61
C MET A 47 -0.92 9.02 -22.28
N GLY A 48 -0.45 8.30 -23.30
CA GLY A 48 -0.01 6.90 -23.23
C GLY A 48 0.67 6.51 -21.91
N ALA A 49 0.21 5.38 -21.36
CA ALA A 49 0.56 4.81 -20.05
C ALA A 49 1.96 5.21 -19.54
N LYS A 50 2.03 6.22 -18.68
CA LYS A 50 3.24 6.48 -17.88
C LYS A 50 3.16 5.68 -16.60
N THR A 51 3.62 4.44 -16.65
CA THR A 51 4.00 3.69 -15.46
C THR A 51 5.15 4.44 -14.80
N ALA A 52 4.94 4.95 -13.60
CA ALA A 52 6.02 5.56 -12.83
C ALA A 52 6.57 4.51 -11.86
N GLU A 53 7.87 4.24 -11.94
CA GLU A 53 8.56 3.46 -10.93
C GLU A 53 8.60 4.27 -9.64
N THR A 54 8.15 3.67 -8.55
CA THR A 54 8.21 4.28 -7.22
C THR A 54 8.95 3.37 -6.25
N SER A 55 9.88 3.96 -5.50
CA SER A 55 10.59 3.25 -4.43
C SER A 55 9.66 3.07 -3.24
N VAL A 56 9.43 1.81 -2.86
CA VAL A 56 8.53 1.46 -1.75
C VAL A 56 9.16 1.88 -0.45
N SER A 57 10.43 1.52 -0.23
CA SER A 57 11.13 1.84 1.03
C SER A 57 11.33 3.36 1.20
N GLY A 58 11.62 4.08 0.11
CA GLY A 58 11.78 5.54 0.13
C GLY A 58 10.45 6.27 0.33
N THR A 59 9.37 5.76 -0.24
CA THR A 59 8.02 6.30 -0.04
C THR A 59 7.54 6.05 1.39
N LEU A 60 7.80 4.86 1.94
CA LEU A 60 7.51 4.53 3.34
C LEU A 60 8.25 5.48 4.29
N LYS A 61 9.59 5.57 4.20
CA LYS A 61 10.40 6.44 5.07
C LYS A 61 9.94 7.90 5.08
N ARG A 62 9.56 8.44 3.91
CA ARG A 62 9.04 9.81 3.81
C ARG A 62 7.66 9.95 4.45
N THR A 63 6.82 8.95 4.29
CA THR A 63 5.51 8.88 4.95
C THR A 63 5.69 8.84 6.46
N ASP A 64 6.51 7.92 6.96
CA ASP A 64 6.74 7.74 8.40
C ASP A 64 7.31 8.99 9.06
N SER A 65 8.31 9.61 8.44
CA SER A 65 8.89 10.86 8.94
C SER A 65 7.81 11.96 9.09
N MET A 66 6.93 12.10 8.10
CA MET A 66 5.83 13.06 8.15
C MET A 66 4.76 12.66 9.18
N VAL A 67 4.35 11.40 9.22
CA VAL A 67 3.31 10.90 10.16
C VAL A 67 3.79 11.03 11.59
N MET A 68 5.05 10.69 11.89
CA MET A 68 5.64 10.87 13.23
C MET A 68 5.77 12.35 13.61
N ALA A 69 6.16 13.21 12.66
CA ALA A 69 6.29 14.64 12.91
C ALA A 69 4.94 15.33 13.15
N VAL A 70 3.87 14.87 12.49
CA VAL A 70 2.54 15.50 12.53
C VAL A 70 1.58 14.82 13.52
N GLY A 71 1.71 13.52 13.73
CA GLY A 71 0.74 12.69 14.46
C GLY A 71 0.57 13.04 15.93
N VAL A 72 1.56 13.72 16.53
CA VAL A 72 1.51 14.15 17.95
C VAL A 72 0.55 15.32 18.18
N TYR A 73 0.16 16.04 17.12
CA TYR A 73 -0.69 17.22 17.23
C TYR A 73 -2.19 16.91 17.10
N PRO A 74 -3.10 17.77 17.61
CA PRO A 74 -4.54 17.63 17.40
C PRO A 74 -4.93 17.68 15.91
N LEU A 75 -6.02 16.99 15.52
CA LEU A 75 -6.45 16.80 14.13
C LEU A 75 -6.50 18.08 13.28
N TRP A 76 -6.95 19.20 13.86
CA TRP A 76 -7.01 20.49 13.15
C TRP A 76 -5.62 21.04 12.82
N VAL A 77 -4.65 20.87 13.72
CA VAL A 77 -3.24 21.23 13.50
C VAL A 77 -2.62 20.32 12.46
N GLN A 78 -2.93 19.02 12.51
CA GLN A 78 -2.40 18.04 11.56
C GLN A 78 -2.75 18.39 10.11
N ARG A 79 -3.97 18.91 9.87
CA ARG A 79 -4.38 19.36 8.53
C ARG A 79 -3.50 20.49 8.01
N ILE A 80 -3.14 21.43 8.86
CA ILE A 80 -2.28 22.57 8.50
C ILE A 80 -0.83 22.09 8.30
N LEU A 81 -0.31 21.29 9.24
CA LEU A 81 1.07 20.81 9.21
C LEU A 81 1.36 19.88 8.04
N ARG A 82 0.39 19.09 7.57
CA ARG A 82 0.54 18.26 6.36
C ARG A 82 0.79 19.08 5.08
N LEU A 83 0.34 20.34 5.07
CA LEU A 83 0.52 21.27 3.95
C LEU A 83 1.80 22.11 4.07
N ALA A 84 2.52 21.99 5.19
CA ALA A 84 3.77 22.71 5.37
C ALA A 84 4.83 22.25 4.36
N PRO A 85 5.66 23.14 3.80
CA PRO A 85 6.60 22.82 2.71
C PRO A 85 7.52 21.62 2.98
N TRP A 86 7.95 21.46 4.24
CA TRP A 86 8.81 20.34 4.67
C TRP A 86 8.07 19.01 4.82
N ASN A 87 6.74 19.02 4.96
CA ASN A 87 5.91 17.82 5.06
C ASN A 87 5.25 17.42 3.74
N LEU A 88 5.20 18.32 2.74
CA LEU A 88 4.58 18.05 1.43
C LEU A 88 5.13 16.78 0.78
N GLY A 89 6.44 16.54 0.87
CA GLY A 89 7.06 15.33 0.34
C GLY A 89 6.51 14.04 0.96
N GLY A 90 6.24 14.05 2.27
CA GLY A 90 5.62 12.93 2.99
C GLY A 90 4.13 12.81 2.71
N THR A 91 3.41 13.92 2.55
CA THR A 91 2.00 13.92 2.16
C THR A 91 1.79 13.31 0.77
N PHE A 92 2.65 13.66 -0.20
CA PHE A 92 2.62 13.02 -1.52
C PHE A 92 3.03 11.54 -1.47
N ALA A 93 3.97 11.19 -0.59
CA ALA A 93 4.38 9.80 -0.37
C ALA A 93 3.23 8.96 0.20
N LEU A 94 2.50 9.47 1.20
CA LEU A 94 1.31 8.84 1.76
C LEU A 94 0.24 8.58 0.68
N GLY A 95 -0.01 9.58 -0.17
CA GLY A 95 -0.93 9.43 -1.31
C GLY A 95 -0.49 8.35 -2.31
N ARG A 96 0.82 8.16 -2.53
CA ARG A 96 1.34 7.08 -3.39
C ARG A 96 1.13 5.71 -2.75
N LEU A 97 1.37 5.56 -1.44
CA LEU A 97 1.11 4.30 -0.73
C LEU A 97 -0.38 3.95 -0.74
N PHE A 98 -1.26 4.94 -0.55
CA PHE A 98 -2.71 4.72 -0.65
C PHE A 98 -3.09 4.21 -2.04
N ARG A 99 -2.56 4.82 -3.10
CA ARG A 99 -2.80 4.35 -4.48
C ARG A 99 -2.25 2.95 -4.74
N LEU A 100 -1.10 2.61 -4.15
CA LEU A 100 -0.53 1.26 -4.23
C LEU A 100 -1.47 0.23 -3.58
N ALA A 101 -1.97 0.53 -2.38
CA ALA A 101 -2.90 -0.35 -1.67
C ALA A 101 -4.21 -0.53 -2.45
N VAL A 102 -4.79 0.56 -2.96
CA VAL A 102 -5.99 0.52 -3.83
C VAL A 102 -5.75 -0.34 -5.07
N ALA A 103 -4.60 -0.18 -5.75
CA ALA A 103 -4.28 -0.98 -6.93
C ALA A 103 -4.15 -2.47 -6.59
N ALA A 104 -3.46 -2.79 -5.49
CA ALA A 104 -3.27 -4.15 -5.01
C ALA A 104 -4.59 -4.84 -4.65
N VAL A 105 -5.47 -4.13 -3.93
CA VAL A 105 -6.83 -4.60 -3.59
C VAL A 105 -7.65 -4.85 -4.86
N ASN A 106 -7.68 -3.88 -5.78
CA ASN A 106 -8.45 -4.00 -7.02
C ASN A 106 -7.96 -5.17 -7.89
N ASP A 107 -6.65 -5.38 -7.99
CA ASP A 107 -6.09 -6.50 -8.74
C ASP A 107 -6.47 -7.84 -8.09
N ARG A 108 -6.48 -7.93 -6.75
CA ARG A 108 -6.95 -9.13 -6.05
C ARG A 108 -8.44 -9.41 -6.27
N LEU A 109 -9.30 -8.40 -6.14
CA LEU A 109 -10.74 -8.53 -6.41
C LEU A 109 -11.04 -8.90 -7.87
N ARG A 110 -10.19 -8.48 -8.82
CA ARG A 110 -10.29 -8.92 -10.22
C ARG A 110 -9.88 -10.38 -10.41
N ARG A 111 -8.85 -10.87 -9.69
CA ARG A 111 -8.45 -12.29 -9.74
C ARG A 111 -9.54 -13.20 -9.20
N ASP A 112 -10.17 -12.79 -8.10
CA ASP A 112 -11.29 -13.48 -7.46
C ASP A 112 -12.43 -13.80 -8.46
N LYS A 113 -12.85 -12.81 -9.23
CA LYS A 113 -13.92 -12.95 -10.23
C LYS A 113 -13.58 -13.88 -11.41
N ASN A 114 -12.30 -14.11 -11.67
CA ASN A 114 -11.83 -14.85 -12.84
C ASN A 114 -11.43 -16.30 -12.53
N ILE A 115 -11.38 -16.69 -11.26
CA ILE A 115 -10.96 -18.03 -10.83
C ILE A 115 -12.18 -18.75 -10.22
N PHE A 116 -12.58 -19.87 -10.82
CA PHE A 116 -13.46 -20.83 -10.15
C PHE A 116 -12.69 -21.41 -8.96
N HIS A 117 -13.03 -20.96 -7.75
CA HIS A 117 -12.36 -21.35 -6.50
C HIS A 117 -12.42 -22.86 -6.27
N ASP A 118 -11.28 -23.54 -6.44
CA ASP A 118 -11.02 -24.89 -5.92
C ASP A 118 -10.01 -24.86 -4.75
N LYS A 119 -9.53 -23.66 -4.38
CA LYS A 119 -8.68 -23.40 -3.20
C LYS A 119 -9.19 -22.16 -2.47
N GLU A 120 -9.36 -22.27 -1.15
CA GLU A 120 -9.49 -21.12 -0.27
C GLU A 120 -8.15 -20.39 -0.27
N ASP A 121 -8.08 -19.24 -0.95
CA ASP A 121 -7.00 -18.31 -0.70
C ASP A 121 -7.13 -17.83 0.77
N THR A 122 -6.01 -17.78 1.48
CA THR A 122 -5.97 -17.47 2.92
C THR A 122 -5.31 -16.11 3.15
N ASP A 123 -5.63 -15.14 2.31
CA ASP A 123 -5.16 -13.77 2.48
C ASP A 123 -6.14 -12.95 3.35
N ILE A 124 -5.75 -11.72 3.70
CA ILE A 124 -6.55 -10.88 4.59
C ILE A 124 -7.74 -10.25 3.87
N ILE A 125 -7.66 -10.05 2.54
CA ILE A 125 -8.83 -9.64 1.76
C ILE A 125 -9.93 -10.69 1.88
N ASP A 126 -9.62 -11.99 1.77
CA ASP A 126 -10.63 -13.06 1.90
C ASP A 126 -11.32 -13.08 3.26
N LYS A 127 -10.60 -12.69 4.33
CA LYS A 127 -11.15 -12.65 5.69
C LYS A 127 -12.00 -11.42 5.96
N LEU A 128 -11.67 -10.29 5.32
CA LEU A 128 -12.36 -9.02 5.51
C LEU A 128 -13.49 -8.79 4.50
N LEU A 129 -13.44 -9.43 3.33
CA LEU A 129 -14.44 -9.28 2.27
C LEU A 129 -15.86 -9.70 2.70
N PRO A 130 -16.07 -10.78 3.49
CA PRO A 130 -17.38 -11.11 4.03
C PRO A 130 -17.93 -10.01 4.93
N ALA A 131 -17.08 -9.37 5.75
CA ALA A 131 -17.51 -8.25 6.58
C ALA A 131 -17.91 -7.04 5.74
N LEU A 132 -17.15 -6.70 4.69
CA LEU A 132 -17.50 -5.61 3.77
C LEU A 132 -18.85 -5.82 3.05
N HIS A 133 -19.20 -7.07 2.74
CA HIS A 133 -20.46 -7.40 2.06
C HIS A 133 -21.65 -7.62 3.01
N ASP A 134 -21.39 -7.77 4.30
CA ASP A 134 -22.44 -7.94 5.30
C ASP A 134 -23.19 -6.61 5.49
N THR A 135 -24.51 -6.66 5.29
CA THR A 135 -25.39 -5.48 5.40
C THR A 135 -25.52 -5.01 6.85
N GLU A 136 -25.18 -5.86 7.82
CA GLU A 136 -25.14 -5.52 9.25
C GLU A 136 -23.76 -5.03 9.71
N SER A 137 -22.74 -5.01 8.84
CA SER A 137 -21.43 -4.46 9.19
C SER A 137 -21.35 -2.95 8.95
N ASP A 138 -20.64 -2.26 9.84
CA ASP A 138 -20.32 -0.83 9.70
C ASP A 138 -19.08 -0.59 8.81
N MET A 139 -18.48 -1.63 8.24
CA MET A 139 -17.21 -1.51 7.53
C MET A 139 -17.39 -0.85 6.16
N SER A 140 -16.81 0.34 5.99
CA SER A 140 -16.79 1.02 4.70
C SER A 140 -15.66 0.53 3.79
N GLU A 141 -15.80 0.71 2.46
CA GLU A 141 -14.72 0.41 1.50
C GLU A 141 -13.43 1.18 1.81
N ALA A 142 -13.55 2.43 2.27
CA ALA A 142 -12.40 3.24 2.67
C ALA A 142 -11.69 2.68 3.91
N GLU A 143 -12.45 2.15 4.87
CA GLU A 143 -11.92 1.50 6.07
C GLU A 143 -11.24 0.17 5.73
N PHE A 144 -11.86 -0.63 4.86
CA PHE A 144 -11.27 -1.86 4.34
C PHE A 144 -9.91 -1.60 3.66
N ILE A 145 -9.82 -0.59 2.79
CA ILE A 145 -8.56 -0.22 2.13
C ILE A 145 -7.54 0.32 3.15
N ALA A 146 -8.00 1.07 4.17
CA ALA A 146 -7.13 1.58 5.22
C ALA A 146 -6.53 0.45 6.08
N GLU A 147 -7.29 -0.61 6.38
CA GLU A 147 -6.82 -1.78 7.13
C GLU A 147 -5.72 -2.53 6.35
N ILE A 148 -5.98 -2.81 5.06
CA ILE A 148 -5.00 -3.46 4.17
C ILE A 148 -3.74 -2.61 4.04
N MET A 149 -3.89 -1.29 3.84
CA MET A 149 -2.76 -0.37 3.78
C MET A 149 -1.98 -0.36 5.09
N GLY A 150 -2.67 -0.33 6.23
CA GLY A 150 -2.08 -0.34 7.56
C GLY A 150 -1.20 -1.56 7.78
N LEU A 151 -1.69 -2.74 7.40
CA LEU A 151 -0.93 -3.98 7.50
C LEU A 151 0.32 -3.98 6.62
N ILE A 152 0.21 -3.55 5.35
CA ILE A 152 1.34 -3.48 4.41
C ILE A 152 2.43 -2.54 4.95
N VAL A 153 2.01 -1.37 5.44
CA VAL A 153 2.91 -0.33 5.97
C VAL A 153 3.57 -0.80 7.27
N ALA A 154 2.76 -1.21 8.24
CA ALA A 154 3.24 -1.60 9.56
C ALA A 154 4.12 -2.84 9.48
N GLY A 155 3.64 -3.90 8.84
CA GLY A 155 4.41 -5.13 8.72
C GLY A 155 5.72 -4.90 7.95
N GLY A 156 5.67 -4.11 6.87
CA GLY A 156 6.83 -3.84 6.03
C GLY A 156 7.92 -3.09 6.78
N ASP A 157 7.55 -2.08 7.59
CA ASP A 157 8.52 -1.31 8.38
C ASP A 157 9.07 -2.08 9.58
N THR A 158 8.23 -2.83 10.32
CA THR A 158 8.67 -3.50 11.56
C THR A 158 9.43 -4.79 11.30
N THR A 159 9.15 -5.49 10.21
CA THR A 159 9.75 -6.81 9.92
C THR A 159 11.07 -6.69 9.14
N SER A 160 11.31 -5.55 8.48
CA SER A 160 12.50 -5.34 7.66
C SER A 160 13.75 -4.84 8.41
N LYS A 161 13.60 -4.51 9.70
CA LYS A 161 14.65 -3.91 10.55
C LYS A 161 15.37 -4.92 11.43
#